data_AF-A0A7Y6A0V5-F1
#
_entry.id   AF-A0A7Y6A0V5-F1
#
_cell.length_a   1.000
_cell.length_b   1.000
_cell.length_c   1.000
_cell.angle_alpha   90.00
_cell.angle_beta   90.00
_cell.angle_gamma   90.00
#
_symmetry.space_group_name_H-M   'P 1'
#
loop_
_entity.id
_entity.type
_entity.pdbx_description
1 polymer ?
#
loop_
_entity_poly.entity_id
_entity_poly.type
_entity_poly.pdbx_seq_one_letter_code
_entity_poly.pdbx_strand_id
1 'polypeptide(L)'
;MVMEWTGCQFASMAPPNDEAISGHRLWIRGLQDLLWLGIVHDSELIAGLELQNRVHPMHSAARFESLTHYLLPLKECVVELVARDLAVHRIGGTTVEAAVRARA
;
A
#
# COMPACT_ATOMS: atom_id res chain seq x y z
N MET A 1 10.73 -1.14 13.68
CA MET A 1 9.95 -0.13 12.92
C MET A 1 8.63 -0.77 12.56
N VAL A 2 7.53 -0.06 12.73
CA VAL A 2 6.18 -0.52 12.39
C VAL A 2 5.55 0.54 11.50
N MET A 3 4.93 0.10 10.42
CA MET A 3 4.15 0.95 9.53
C MET A 3 2.69 0.59 9.72
N GLU A 4 1.87 1.58 10.03
CA GLU A 4 0.45 1.44 10.31
C GLU A 4 -0.35 2.25 9.30
N TRP A 5 -1.23 1.57 8.57
CA TRP A 5 -2.15 2.21 7.64
C TRP A 5 -3.56 2.17 8.19
N THR A 6 -4.24 3.32 8.17
CA THR A 6 -5.63 3.45 8.62
C THR A 6 -6.55 3.76 7.43
N GLY A 7 -7.82 3.36 7.56
CA GLY A 7 -8.79 3.51 6.45
C GLY A 7 -8.47 2.64 5.22
N CYS A 8 -7.78 1.52 5.41
CA CYS A 8 -7.38 0.61 4.33
C CYS A 8 -8.59 0.10 3.52
N GLN A 9 -8.51 0.23 2.20
CA GLN A 9 -9.48 -0.29 1.23
C GLN A 9 -8.94 -1.46 0.42
N PHE A 10 -7.61 -1.60 0.32
CA PHE A 10 -6.94 -2.70 -0.37
C PHE A 10 -5.59 -2.97 0.27
N ALA A 11 -5.25 -4.25 0.42
CA ALA A 11 -3.93 -4.69 0.84
C ALA A 11 -3.60 -6.00 0.10
N SER A 12 -2.39 -6.06 -0.46
CA SER A 12 -1.84 -7.26 -1.08
C SER A 12 -0.38 -7.42 -0.66
N MET A 13 0.03 -8.67 -0.49
CA MET A 13 1.42 -9.08 -0.31
C MET A 13 1.63 -10.25 -1.26
N ALA A 14 2.19 -9.96 -2.44
CA ALA A 14 2.19 -10.88 -3.56
C ALA A 14 3.51 -10.83 -4.35
N PRO A 15 3.83 -11.88 -5.14
CA PRO A 15 4.94 -11.83 -6.08
C PRO A 15 4.85 -10.64 -7.04
N PRO A 16 5.97 -10.22 -7.65
CA PRO A 16 7.31 -10.80 -7.59
C PRO A 16 8.10 -10.47 -6.31
N ASN A 17 9.17 -11.24 -6.09
CA ASN A 17 10.23 -10.95 -5.11
C ASN A 17 11.27 -9.97 -5.72
N ASP A 18 12.32 -9.65 -4.98
CA ASP A 18 13.37 -8.72 -5.43
C ASP A 18 14.16 -9.25 -6.66
N GLU A 19 14.39 -10.55 -6.76
CA GLU A 19 15.05 -11.19 -7.91
C GLU A 19 14.26 -11.07 -9.22
N ALA A 20 12.92 -11.04 -9.13
CA ALA A 20 12.01 -10.99 -10.26
C ALA A 20 11.22 -9.66 -10.34
N ILE A 21 11.64 -8.63 -9.61
CA ILE A 21 10.89 -7.38 -9.45
C ILE A 21 10.62 -6.65 -10.77
N SER A 22 11.47 -6.89 -11.78
CA SER A 22 11.27 -6.36 -13.14
C SER A 22 10.00 -6.86 -13.83
N GLY A 23 9.41 -7.95 -13.33
CA GLY A 23 8.11 -8.45 -13.77
C GLY A 23 6.90 -7.73 -13.17
N HIS A 24 7.08 -6.87 -12.16
CA HIS A 24 5.97 -6.14 -11.56
C HIS A 24 5.39 -5.11 -12.54
N ARG A 25 4.06 -4.97 -12.60
CA ARG A 25 3.37 -4.04 -13.54
C ARG A 25 3.80 -2.57 -13.43
N LEU A 26 4.37 -2.18 -12.29
CA LEU A 26 4.87 -0.82 -12.01
C LEU A 26 6.38 -0.67 -12.23
N TRP A 27 7.10 -1.71 -12.65
CA TRP A 27 8.56 -1.68 -12.84
C TRP A 27 9.03 -0.45 -13.63
N ILE A 28 8.55 -0.32 -14.86
CA ILE A 28 8.89 0.79 -15.75
C ILE A 28 8.21 2.12 -15.38
N ARG A 29 7.29 2.11 -14.40
CA ARG A 29 6.55 3.29 -13.93
C ARG A 29 7.17 3.89 -12.66
N GLY A 30 8.45 3.63 -12.43
CA GLY A 30 9.24 4.20 -11.34
C GLY A 30 9.57 3.24 -10.21
N LEU A 31 9.01 2.03 -10.17
CA LEU A 31 9.38 1.02 -9.16
C LEU A 31 10.86 0.60 -9.29
N GLN A 32 11.42 0.63 -10.51
CA GLN A 32 12.85 0.32 -10.70
C GLN A 32 13.81 1.20 -9.91
N ASP A 33 13.40 2.42 -9.58
CA ASP A 33 14.21 3.40 -8.84
C ASP A 33 13.81 3.47 -7.35
N LEU A 34 12.86 2.64 -6.93
CA LEU A 34 12.29 2.69 -5.59
C LEU A 34 13.10 1.86 -4.59
N LEU A 35 13.64 2.53 -3.57
CA LEU A 35 14.48 1.87 -2.54
C LEU A 35 13.71 1.40 -1.31
N TRP A 36 12.59 2.04 -0.98
CA TRP A 36 11.92 1.77 0.29
C TRP A 36 10.40 1.85 0.22
N LEU A 37 9.78 3.02 0.37
CA LEU A 37 8.33 3.19 0.28
C LEU A 37 7.99 4.13 -0.88
N GLY A 38 7.14 3.67 -1.78
CA GLY A 38 6.66 4.42 -2.93
C GLY A 38 5.22 4.86 -2.72
N ILE A 39 4.88 6.01 -3.31
CA ILE A 39 3.51 6.45 -3.52
C ILE A 39 3.25 6.41 -5.02
N VAL A 40 2.15 5.77 -5.42
CA VAL A 40 1.74 5.68 -6.81
C VAL A 40 0.77 6.82 -7.10
N HIS A 41 1.23 7.78 -7.89
CA HIS A 41 0.40 8.85 -8.44
C HIS A 41 -0.48 8.31 -9.57
N ASP A 42 -1.64 8.95 -9.79
CA ASP A 42 -2.62 8.57 -10.82
C ASP A 42 -2.95 7.07 -10.79
N SER A 43 -3.24 6.58 -9.60
CA SER A 43 -3.39 5.15 -9.31
C SER A 43 -4.59 4.52 -10.04
N GLU A 44 -4.31 3.72 -11.06
CA GLU A 44 -5.29 2.86 -11.74
C GLU A 44 -6.00 1.90 -10.76
N LEU A 45 -5.32 1.49 -9.68
CA LEU A 45 -5.90 0.64 -8.63
C LEU A 45 -6.99 1.39 -7.85
N ILE A 46 -6.75 2.65 -7.47
CA ILE A 46 -7.76 3.47 -6.77
C ILE A 46 -8.96 3.70 -7.69
N ALA A 47 -8.72 4.05 -8.96
CA ALA A 47 -9.78 4.22 -9.95
C ALA A 47 -10.60 2.93 -10.15
N GLY A 48 -9.94 1.77 -10.18
CA GLY A 48 -10.60 0.46 -10.25
C GLY A 48 -11.47 0.16 -9.03
N LEU A 49 -10.98 0.44 -7.83
CA LEU A 49 -11.75 0.28 -6.59
C LEU A 49 -12.97 1.20 -6.53
N GLU A 50 -12.82 2.46 -6.95
CA GLU A 50 -13.94 3.40 -7.07
C GLU A 50 -15.00 2.86 -8.03
N LEU A 51 -14.58 2.43 -9.23
CA LEU A 51 -15.47 1.89 -10.26
C LEU A 51 -16.25 0.67 -9.76
N GLN A 52 -15.58 -0.27 -9.08
CA GLN A 52 -16.24 -1.43 -8.49
C GLN A 52 -17.28 -1.04 -7.44
N ASN A 53 -17.03 0.04 -6.69
CA ASN A 53 -17.94 0.52 -5.65
C ASN A 53 -19.18 1.24 -6.20
N ARG A 54 -19.23 1.60 -7.49
CA ARG A 54 -20.35 2.36 -8.09
C ARG A 54 -21.70 1.65 -8.05
N VAL A 55 -21.72 0.33 -7.89
CA VAL A 55 -22.97 -0.43 -7.72
C VAL A 55 -23.68 -0.13 -6.40
N HIS A 56 -23.00 0.54 -5.46
CA HIS A 56 -23.57 0.90 -4.17
C HIS A 56 -24.45 2.16 -4.30
N PRO A 57 -25.73 2.15 -3.82
CA PRO A 57 -26.64 3.29 -3.92
C PRO A 57 -26.11 4.59 -3.28
N MET A 58 -25.23 4.48 -2.29
CA MET A 58 -24.56 5.59 -1.60
C MET A 58 -23.12 5.81 -2.09
N HIS A 59 -22.82 5.50 -3.35
CA HIS A 59 -21.50 5.71 -3.92
C HIS A 59 -21.07 7.18 -3.80
N SER A 60 -19.81 7.39 -3.43
CA SER A 60 -19.21 8.73 -3.32
C SER A 60 -17.76 8.65 -3.77
N ALA A 61 -17.47 9.20 -4.95
CA ALA A 61 -16.12 9.29 -5.51
C ALA A 61 -15.14 10.01 -4.57
N ALA A 62 -15.62 11.04 -3.85
CA ALA A 62 -14.85 11.79 -2.87
C ALA A 62 -14.21 10.92 -1.76
N ARG A 63 -14.76 9.74 -1.47
CA ARG A 63 -14.14 8.80 -0.51
C ARG A 63 -12.82 8.24 -1.05
N PHE A 64 -12.73 8.03 -2.35
CA PHE A 64 -11.55 7.47 -3.02
C PHE A 64 -10.48 8.54 -3.30
N GLU A 65 -10.87 9.81 -3.45
CA GLU A 65 -9.94 10.95 -3.59
C GLU A 65 -9.04 11.13 -2.36
N SER A 66 -9.51 10.71 -1.17
CA SER A 66 -8.72 10.78 0.08
C SER A 66 -7.73 9.61 0.26
N LEU A 67 -7.68 8.66 -0.67
CA LEU A 67 -6.85 7.47 -0.56
C LEU A 67 -5.49 7.68 -1.22
N THR A 68 -4.46 7.08 -0.61
CA THR A 68 -3.10 7.01 -1.15
C THR A 68 -2.78 5.56 -1.48
N HIS A 69 -2.20 5.34 -2.66
CA HIS A 69 -1.68 4.04 -3.07
C HIS A 69 -0.20 3.96 -2.71
N TYR A 70 0.11 3.12 -1.74
CA TYR A 70 1.46 2.83 -1.27
C TYR A 70 1.98 1.52 -1.88
N LEU A 71 3.27 1.49 -2.14
CA LEU A 71 3.97 0.31 -2.62
C LEU A 71 5.28 0.14 -1.87
N LEU A 72 5.54 -1.08 -1.39
CA LEU A 72 6.72 -1.42 -0.59
C LEU A 72 7.34 -2.70 -1.15
N PRO A 73 8.45 -2.63 -1.92
CA PRO A 73 9.19 -3.81 -2.32
C PRO A 73 9.89 -4.41 -1.10
N LEU A 74 9.60 -5.68 -0.83
CA LEU A 74 10.30 -6.50 0.16
C LEU A 74 11.15 -7.53 -0.58
N LYS A 75 12.05 -8.18 0.18
CA LYS A 75 12.86 -9.25 -0.37
C LYS A 75 12.03 -10.32 -1.07
N GLU A 76 10.98 -10.81 -0.40
CA GLU A 76 10.21 -11.98 -0.87
C GLU A 76 8.99 -11.62 -1.73
N CYS A 77 8.56 -10.35 -1.76
CA CYS A 77 7.31 -9.93 -2.39
C CYS A 77 7.21 -8.41 -2.54
N VAL A 78 6.18 -7.93 -3.22
CA VAL A 78 5.75 -6.53 -3.17
C VAL A 78 4.49 -6.42 -2.33
N VAL A 79 4.49 -5.46 -1.40
CA VAL A 79 3.29 -5.07 -0.66
C VAL A 79 2.66 -3.86 -1.35
N GLU A 80 1.41 -4.00 -1.78
CA GLU A 80 0.60 -2.90 -2.34
C GLU A 80 -0.58 -2.59 -1.42
N LEU A 81 -0.77 -1.33 -1.09
CA LEU A 81 -1.73 -0.87 -0.10
C LEU A 81 -2.48 0.37 -0.61
N VAL A 82 -3.79 0.42 -0.41
CA VAL A 82 -4.59 1.63 -0.60
C VAL A 82 -5.23 1.99 0.73
N ALA A 83 -4.82 3.13 1.29
CA ALA A 83 -5.25 3.56 2.61
C ALA A 83 -5.30 5.08 2.70
N ARG A 84 -5.96 5.61 3.73
CA ARG A 84 -6.12 7.06 3.93
C ARG A 84 -4.84 7.66 4.52
N ASP A 85 -4.35 7.07 5.60
CA ASP A 85 -3.21 7.61 6.34
C ASP A 85 -2.15 6.53 6.59
N LEU A 86 -0.92 6.97 6.81
CA LEU A 86 0.24 6.15 7.20
C LEU A 86 0.93 6.77 8.42
N ALA A 87 1.09 5.98 9.47
CA ALA A 87 1.95 6.28 10.62
C ALA A 87 3.17 5.35 10.64
N VAL A 88 4.35 5.92 10.92
CA VAL A 88 5.61 5.15 11.05
C VAL A 88 6.14 5.25 12.46
N HIS A 89 6.21 4.11 13.13
CA HIS A 89 6.59 3.99 14.53
C HIS A 89 7.97 3.34 14.68
N ARG A 90 8.84 3.96 15.48
CA ARG A 90 10.12 3.35 15.89
C ARG A 90 10.02 2.87 17.33
N ILE A 91 9.58 1.62 17.48
CA ILE A 91 9.41 0.95 18.77
C ILE A 91 10.50 -0.12 18.89
N GLY A 92 11.19 -0.15 20.04
CA GLY A 92 12.18 -1.18 20.37
C GLY A 92 11.54 -2.52 20.74
N GLY A 93 12.35 -3.59 20.74
CA GLY A 93 11.90 -4.96 20.95
C GLY A 93 11.82 -5.76 19.64
N THR A 94 11.20 -6.94 19.70
CA THR A 94 10.96 -7.76 18.52
C THR A 94 9.91 -7.12 17.60
N THR A 95 9.87 -7.52 16.33
CA THR A 95 8.89 -7.00 15.36
C THR A 95 7.45 -7.21 15.82
N VAL A 96 7.15 -8.35 16.46
CA VAL A 96 5.81 -8.68 16.97
C VAL A 96 5.43 -7.77 18.14
N GLU A 97 6.31 -7.60 19.12
CA GLU A 97 6.05 -6.71 20.27
C GLU A 97 5.87 -5.26 19.83
N ALA A 98 6.71 -4.80 18.90
CA ALA A 98 6.61 -3.47 18.32
C ALA A 98 5.26 -3.28 17.62
N ALA A 99 4.81 -4.27 16.82
CA ALA A 99 3.53 -4.19 16.10
C ALA A 99 2.32 -4.16 17.03
N VAL A 100 2.35 -4.94 18.12
CA VAL A 100 1.29 -4.91 19.14
C VAL A 100 1.20 -3.54 19.82
N ARG A 101 2.36 -2.94 20.15
CA ARG A 101 2.42 -1.63 20.81
C ARG A 101 2.02 -0.47 19.91
N ALA A 102 2.23 -0.57 18.60
CA ALA A 102 1.87 0.48 17.65
C ALA A 102 0.35 0.66 17.49
N ARG A 103 -0.45 -0.38 17.81
CA ARG A 103 -1.91 -0.38 17.69
C ARG A 103 -2.65 0.13 18.94
N ALA A 104 -1.93 0.41 20.02
CA ALA A 104 -2.47 0.80 21.32
C ALA A 104 -2.53 2.32 21.44
#